data_AF-A0A7K3MWP7-F1
#
_entry.id   AF-A0A7K3MWP7-F1
#
_cell.length_a   1.000
_cell.length_b   1.000
_cell.length_c   1.000
_cell.angle_alpha   90.00
_cell.angle_beta   90.00
_cell.angle_gamma   90.00
#
_symmetry.space_group_name_H-M   'P 1'
#
loop_
_entity.id
_entity.type
_entity.pdbx_description
1 polymer ?
#
loop_
_entity_poly.entity_id
_entity_poly.type
_entity_poly.pdbx_seq_one_letter_code
_entity_poly.pdbx_strand_id
1 'polypeptide(L)' 'MTDNQDPKKRTNNKWLALINIPVQMGAIIFLFAYFGNWLDEKYPNSYNVFVKILTLLGVAIAFYNINRQLKEINKSS' A
#
# COMPACT_ATOMS: atom_id res chain seq x y z
N MET A 1 24.55 -36.67 10.46
CA MET A 1 24.35 -35.62 11.48
C MET A 1 23.20 -34.77 10.98
N THR A 2 22.10 -34.77 11.72
CA THR A 2 20.80 -34.21 11.34
C THR A 2 20.82 -32.68 11.37
N ASP A 3 20.72 -32.03 10.20
CA ASP A 3 20.35 -30.60 10.11
C ASP A 3 18.84 -30.50 10.32
N ASN A 4 18.44 -30.33 11.57
CA ASN A 4 17.07 -30.03 11.94
C ASN A 4 16.80 -28.58 11.55
N GLN A 5 16.27 -28.36 10.35
CA GLN A 5 15.70 -27.08 9.99
C GLN A 5 14.38 -26.90 10.73
N ASP A 6 14.45 -26.29 11.91
CA ASP A 6 13.29 -25.84 12.68
C ASP A 6 12.35 -24.99 11.79
N PRO A 7 11.11 -25.44 11.50
CA PRO A 7 10.15 -24.66 10.72
C PRO A 7 9.59 -23.43 11.48
N LYS A 8 10.03 -23.19 12.72
CA LYS A 8 9.43 -22.23 13.65
C LYS A 8 9.80 -20.76 13.42
N LYS A 9 10.75 -20.46 12.52
CA LYS A 9 11.22 -19.07 12.23
C LYS A 9 10.54 -18.42 11.01
N ARG A 10 9.49 -19.02 10.45
CA ARG A 10 8.76 -18.48 9.29
C ARG A 10 7.50 -17.70 9.64
N THR A 11 6.99 -17.81 10.86
CA THR A 11 5.70 -17.23 11.27
C THR A 11 5.80 -15.77 11.73
N ASN A 12 6.88 -15.38 12.44
CA ASN A 12 7.10 -13.98 12.85
C ASN A 12 7.27 -13.02 11.66
N ASN A 13 7.69 -13.53 10.50
CA ASN A 13 7.92 -12.72 9.30
C ASN A 13 6.61 -12.28 8.66
N LYS A 14 5.51 -13.04 8.85
CA LYS A 14 4.19 -12.70 8.32
C LYS A 14 3.61 -11.46 8.99
N TRP A 15 3.80 -11.31 10.31
CA TRP A 15 3.32 -10.14 11.05
C TRP A 15 4.10 -8.86 10.71
N LEU A 16 5.42 -8.98 10.55
CA LEU A 16 6.27 -7.91 10.02
C LEU A 16 5.89 -7.50 8.59
N ALA A 17 5.57 -8.47 7.72
CA ALA A 17 5.07 -8.18 6.38
C ALA A 17 3.72 -7.45 6.40
N LEU A 18 2.80 -7.85 7.29
CA LEU A 18 1.49 -7.21 7.45
C LEU A 18 1.58 -5.73 7.86
N ILE A 19 2.61 -5.33 8.61
CA ILE A 19 2.84 -3.93 9.01
C ILE A 19 3.51 -3.11 7.90
N ASN A 20 4.40 -3.72 7.10
CA ASN A 20 5.07 -3.02 6.02
C ASN A 20 4.16 -2.73 4.82
N ILE A 21 3.13 -3.56 4.60
CA ILE A 21 2.17 -3.40 3.50
C ILE A 21 1.43 -2.04 3.56
N PRO A 22 0.80 -1.64 4.69
CA PRO A 22 0.20 -0.32 4.84
C PRO A 22 1.17 0.84 4.62
N VAL A 23 2.42 0.70 5.09
CA VAL A 23 3.45 1.75 4.95
C VAL A 23 3.78 1.96 3.47
N GLN A 24 3.96 0.88 2.71
CA GLN A 24 4.19 0.95 1.27
C GLN A 24 2.97 1.52 0.52
N MET A 25 1.76 1.20 0.98
CA MET A 25 0.53 1.81 0.46
C MET A 25 0.43 3.31 0.74
N GLY A 26 0.86 3.74 1.93
CA GLY A 26 0.92 5.14 2.32
C GLY A 26 1.77 5.95 1.35
N ALA A 27 2.88 5.38 0.86
CA ALA A 27 3.70 6.03 -0.17
C ALA A 27 2.95 6.23 -1.50
N ILE A 28 2.14 5.25 -1.93
CA ILE A 28 1.31 5.38 -3.14
C ILE A 28 0.28 6.49 -2.95
N ILE A 29 -0.47 6.47 -1.84
CA ILE A 29 -1.49 7.49 -1.56
C ILE A 29 -0.85 8.89 -1.49
N PHE A 30 0.28 9.01 -0.80
CA PHE A 30 1.03 10.27 -0.72
C PHE A 30 1.48 10.77 -2.09
N LEU A 31 1.98 9.88 -2.96
CA LEU A 31 2.38 10.24 -4.33
C LEU A 31 1.20 10.81 -5.13
N PHE A 32 0.04 10.16 -5.06
CA PHE A 32 -1.17 10.63 -5.73
C PHE A 32 -1.70 11.95 -5.16
N ALA A 33 -1.67 12.12 -3.83
CA ALA A 33 -2.05 13.38 -3.18
C ALA A 33 -1.10 14.52 -3.54
N TYR A 34 0.21 14.27 -3.53
CA TYR A 34 1.22 15.24 -3.95
C TYR A 34 1.04 15.65 -5.41
N PHE A 35 0.83 14.68 -6.29
CA PHE A 35 0.57 14.93 -7.70
C PHE A 35 -0.73 15.72 -7.92
N GLY A 36 -1.77 15.42 -7.14
CA GLY A 36 -3.03 16.15 -7.21
C GLY A 36 -2.92 17.58 -6.71
N ASN A 37 -2.15 17.83 -5.65
CA ASN A 37 -1.85 19.21 -5.21
C ASN A 37 -1.07 19.98 -6.27
N TRP A 38 -0.06 19.35 -6.89
CA TRP A 38 0.68 19.98 -7.99
C TRP A 38 -0.23 20.32 -9.18
N LEU A 39 -1.21 19.47 -9.48
CA LEU A 39 -2.21 19.74 -10.52
C LEU A 39 -3.14 20.89 -10.13
N ASP A 40 -3.60 20.96 -8.87
CA ASP A 40 -4.44 22.07 -8.40
C ASP A 40 -3.68 23.41 -8.39
N GLU A 41 -2.37 23.41 -8.14
CA GLU A 41 -1.52 24.61 -8.29
C GLU A 41 -1.36 25.03 -9.76
N LYS A 42 -1.20 24.05 -10.66
CA LYS A 42 -0.99 24.30 -12.09
C LYS A 42 -2.27 24.72 -12.81
N TYR A 43 -3.41 24.16 -12.39
CA TYR A 43 -4.74 24.39 -12.94
C TYR A 43 -5.61 25.01 -11.85
N PRO A 44 -5.60 26.34 -11.69
CA PRO A 44 -6.29 27.01 -10.60
C PRO A 44 -7.78 26.69 -10.65
N ASN A 45 -8.22 25.95 -9.64
CA ASN A 45 -9.59 25.54 -9.47
C ASN A 45 -9.97 25.80 -8.00
N SER A 46 -11.04 26.57 -7.77
CA SER A 46 -11.42 27.06 -6.44
C SER A 46 -11.69 25.98 -5.39
N TYR A 47 -11.78 24.72 -5.79
CA TYR A 47 -12.20 23.61 -4.93
C TYR A 47 -11.15 22.52 -4.73
N ASN A 48 -9.91 22.70 -5.21
CA ASN A 48 -8.85 21.69 -5.16
C ASN A 48 -9.37 20.29 -5.56
N VAL A 49 -9.89 20.20 -6.78
CA VAL A 49 -10.65 19.03 -7.23
C VAL A 49 -9.69 17.91 -7.62
N PHE A 50 -8.51 18.26 -8.12
CA PHE A 50 -7.53 17.27 -8.55
C PHE A 50 -6.95 16.49 -7.37
N VAL A 51 -6.58 17.15 -6.27
CA VAL A 51 -6.10 16.46 -5.07
C VAL A 51 -7.17 15.51 -4.52
N LYS A 52 -8.45 15.91 -4.50
CA LYS A 52 -9.54 15.06 -4.01
C LYS A 52 -9.71 13.81 -4.87
N ILE A 53 -9.82 13.99 -6.19
CA ILE A 53 -10.04 12.88 -7.13
C ILE A 53 -8.82 11.95 -7.17
N LEU A 54 -7.60 12.50 -7.28
CA LEU A 54 -6.38 11.71 -7.35
C LEU A 54 -6.09 10.99 -6.03
N THR A 55 -6.34 11.60 -4.88
CA THR A 55 -6.18 10.92 -3.59
C THR A 55 -7.18 9.77 -3.45
N LEU A 56 -8.45 9.96 -3.82
CA LEU A 56 -9.45 8.89 -3.81
C LEU A 56 -9.08 7.75 -4.77
N LEU A 57 -8.57 8.09 -5.96
CA LEU A 57 -8.05 7.11 -6.92
C LEU A 57 -6.85 6.34 -6.33
N GLY A 58 -5.91 7.05 -5.72
CA GLY A 58 -4.75 6.48 -5.04
C GLY A 58 -5.17 5.50 -3.94
N VAL A 59 -6.14 5.88 -3.10
CA VAL A 59 -6.72 5.01 -2.07
C VAL A 59 -7.37 3.76 -2.68
N ALA A 60 -8.13 3.89 -3.77
CA ALA A 60 -8.77 2.75 -4.43
C ALA A 60 -7.73 1.75 -5.00
N ILE A 61 -6.70 2.26 -5.67
CA ILE A 61 -5.59 1.45 -6.22
C ILE A 61 -4.83 0.75 -5.09
N ALA A 62 -4.53 1.49 -4.04
CA ALA A 62 -3.85 1.00 -2.86
C ALA A 62 -4.65 -0.16 -2.24
N PHE A 63 -5.94 0.03 -1.96
CA PHE A 63 -6.82 -1.01 -1.43
C PHE A 63 -6.88 -2.27 -2.31
N TYR A 64 -6.95 -2.10 -3.63
CA TYR A 64 -6.91 -3.23 -4.56
C TYR A 64 -5.60 -4.04 -4.42
N ASN A 65 -4.46 -3.33 -4.34
CA ASN A 65 -3.16 -3.96 -4.13
C ASN A 65 -3.06 -4.67 -2.77
N ILE A 66 -3.60 -4.11 -1.69
CA ILE A 66 -3.68 -4.79 -0.39
C ILE A 66 -4.49 -6.07 -0.50
N ASN A 67 -5.68 -6.03 -1.10
CA ASN A 67 -6.54 -7.21 -1.19
C ASN A 67 -5.84 -8.34 -1.96
N ARG A 68 -5.12 -8.00 -3.04
CA ARG A 68 -4.28 -8.97 -3.76
C ARG A 68 -3.15 -9.52 -2.89
N GLN A 69 -2.40 -8.67 -2.19
CA GLN A 69 -1.29 -9.08 -1.32
C GLN A 69 -1.76 -9.97 -0.16
N LEU A 70 -2.91 -9.67 0.44
CA LEU A 70 -3.50 -10.49 1.50
C LEU A 70 -3.90 -11.88 0.99
N LYS A 71 -4.45 -11.99 -0.22
CA LYS A 71 -4.76 -13.29 -0.84
C LYS A 71 -3.52 -14.14 -1.08
N GLU A 72 -2.41 -13.54 -1.52
CA GLU A 72 -1.13 -14.24 -1.71
C GLU A 72 -0.55 -14.75 -0.38
N ILE A 73 -0.63 -13.96 0.69
CA ILE A 73 -0.20 -14.36 2.04
C ILE A 73 -1.05 -15.53 2.58
N ASN A 74 -2.35 -15.51 2.30
CA ASN A 74 -3.26 -16.58 2.71
C ASN A 74 -3.05 -17.86 1.88
N LYS A 75 -2.77 -17.74 0.58
CA LYS A 75 -2.53 -18.88 -0.33
C LYS A 75 -1.18 -19.56 -0.13
N SER A 76 -0.20 -18.83 0.42
CA SER A 76 1.14 -19.34 0.77
C SER A 76 1.23 -19.84 2.23
N SER A 77 0.08 -20.01 2.90
CA SER A 77 -0.06 -20.62 4.22
C SER A 77 -0.58 -22.04 4.14
#